data_AF-A0A136IW05-F1
#
_entry.id   AF-A0A136IW05-F1
#
_cell.length_a   1.000
_cell.length_b   1.000
_cell.length_c   1.000
_cell.angle_alpha   90.00
_cell.angle_beta   90.00
_cell.angle_gamma   90.00
#
_symmetry.space_group_name_H-M   'P 1'
#
loop_
_entity.id
_entity.type
_entity.pdbx_description
1 polymer ?
#
loop_
_entity_poly.entity_id
_entity_poly.type
_entity_poly.pdbx_seq_one_letter_code
_entity_poly.pdbx_strand_id
1 'polypeptide(L)'
;MAHSRFFTILTAVAALGAHASPCKPPHGSSNSLSSTSSLSTDVVTYSAVSSTTKADTTDTVSATSTSATETASTESTSASSTSPTITETASETSSTPEASSTTSTTITTDVTESASATSSTPEVPTPTPTTSEPPCVETQILVNPAFDDNDDAQPWSLGAGVSVSQINPRSAPNFLYNTLNQGRLATAFQQRLPALGSFTYELNYFVNLQTAVNGRGFSCRATPSIGDQVLAPSVTLTDNGPYGFRSSSQAFTAQIQDSPVALTVAITCEGSFNVVIIGVDDFSLTRLCGAT
;
A
#
# COMPACT_ATOMS: atom_id res chain seq x y z
N MET A 1 19.77 60.24 33.50
CA MET A 1 19.37 59.53 34.74
C MET A 1 18.10 58.76 34.40
N ALA A 2 18.22 57.55 33.86
CA ALA A 2 18.29 56.29 34.62
C ALA A 2 17.08 56.13 35.55
N HIS A 3 16.17 55.21 35.23
CA HIS A 3 15.56 54.28 36.19
C HIS A 3 15.17 53.00 35.45
N SER A 4 15.84 51.93 35.88
CA SER A 4 15.74 50.54 35.47
C SER A 4 14.38 49.94 35.85
N ARG A 5 13.81 49.09 35.00
CA ARG A 5 12.79 48.11 35.39
C ARG A 5 13.23 46.72 34.94
N PHE A 6 13.60 45.92 35.92
CA PHE A 6 13.81 44.47 35.84
C PHE A 6 12.49 43.78 35.44
N PHE A 7 12.55 42.92 34.42
CA PHE A 7 11.54 41.90 34.18
C PHE A 7 12.16 40.53 34.46
N THR A 8 11.62 39.84 35.46
CA THR A 8 11.98 38.47 35.82
C THR A 8 11.27 37.51 34.86
N ILE A 9 12.04 36.71 34.12
CA ILE A 9 11.52 35.62 33.28
C ILE A 9 11.45 34.36 34.13
N LEU A 10 10.24 33.79 34.27
CA LEU A 10 9.99 32.50 34.92
C LEU A 10 10.03 31.41 33.84
N THR A 11 11.09 30.61 33.82
CA THR A 11 11.27 29.50 32.88
C THR A 11 10.64 28.23 33.47
N ALA A 12 9.50 27.77 32.93
CA ALA A 12 8.94 26.47 33.25
C ALA A 12 9.50 25.41 32.29
N VAL A 13 10.34 24.52 32.83
CA VAL A 13 10.83 23.32 32.13
C VAL A 13 9.77 22.24 32.28
N ALA A 14 9.04 21.93 31.21
CA ALA A 14 8.14 20.79 31.15
C ALA A 14 8.93 19.53 30.77
N ALA A 15 8.84 18.52 31.62
CA ALA A 15 9.50 17.23 31.50
C ALA A 15 9.00 16.42 30.30
N LEU A 16 9.94 15.81 29.58
CA LEU A 16 9.69 14.79 28.57
C LEU A 16 9.29 13.49 29.27
N GLY A 17 8.00 13.13 29.16
CA GLY A 17 7.52 11.78 29.47
C GLY A 17 7.76 10.87 28.27
N ALA A 18 8.72 9.96 28.38
CA ALA A 18 8.89 8.86 27.44
C ALA A 18 7.79 7.82 27.69
N HIS A 19 6.79 7.77 26.81
CA HIS A 19 5.87 6.64 26.74
C HIS A 19 6.52 5.52 25.92
N ALA A 20 7.01 4.49 26.61
CA ALA A 20 7.35 3.22 25.98
C ALA A 20 6.04 2.51 25.59
N SER A 21 5.86 2.23 24.31
CA SER A 21 4.74 1.44 23.80
C SER A 21 4.80 -0.01 24.34
N PRO A 22 3.66 -0.67 24.57
CA PRO A 22 3.63 -2.05 25.04
C PRO A 22 4.22 -3.01 24.00
N CYS A 23 5.18 -3.83 24.42
CA CYS A 23 5.64 -4.98 23.63
C CYS A 23 4.47 -5.94 23.39
N LYS A 24 4.17 -6.22 22.11
CA LYS A 24 3.23 -7.25 21.69
C LYS A 24 3.73 -8.63 22.18
N PRO A 25 2.91 -9.45 22.85
CA PRO A 25 3.30 -10.81 23.19
C PRO A 25 3.41 -11.65 21.91
N PRO A 26 4.45 -12.50 21.77
CA PRO A 26 4.53 -13.45 20.68
C PRO A 26 3.34 -14.42 20.77
N HIS A 27 2.67 -14.62 19.65
CA HIS A 27 1.56 -15.57 19.54
C HIS A 27 2.01 -16.96 20.00
N GLY A 28 1.34 -17.47 21.02
CA GLY A 28 1.41 -18.87 21.40
C GLY A 28 0.71 -19.72 20.34
N SER A 29 1.49 -20.43 19.55
CA SER A 29 1.04 -21.59 18.80
C SER A 29 1.38 -22.84 19.60
N SER A 30 0.35 -23.52 20.11
CA SER A 30 0.47 -24.78 20.82
C SER A 30 0.86 -25.93 19.86
N ASN A 31 1.97 -26.58 20.19
CA ASN A 31 2.35 -27.98 20.01
C ASN A 31 2.24 -28.68 18.64
N SER A 32 3.42 -29.04 18.08
CA SER A 32 3.76 -30.45 17.81
C SER A 32 5.27 -30.70 17.71
N LEU A 33 5.77 -31.48 18.68
CA LEU A 33 6.97 -32.35 18.75
C LEU A 33 8.11 -32.29 17.71
N SER A 34 9.32 -32.17 18.30
CA SER A 34 10.59 -32.87 18.01
C SER A 34 11.33 -32.63 16.69
N SER A 35 12.47 -31.92 16.78
CA SER A 35 13.80 -32.54 16.74
C SER A 35 14.89 -31.53 17.09
N THR A 36 15.68 -31.88 18.10
CA THR A 36 16.94 -31.23 18.47
C THR A 36 18.02 -31.54 17.45
N SER A 37 18.63 -30.52 16.87
CA SER A 37 19.97 -30.60 16.30
C SER A 37 20.75 -29.35 16.67
N SER A 38 21.69 -29.55 17.58
CA SER A 38 22.73 -28.62 17.99
C SER A 38 23.73 -28.40 16.87
N LEU A 39 23.98 -27.14 16.49
CA LEU A 39 25.28 -26.68 16.00
C LEU A 39 25.30 -25.13 16.09
N SER A 40 26.20 -24.57 16.89
CA SER A 40 26.61 -23.18 16.79
C SER A 40 28.09 -23.10 17.09
N THR A 41 28.83 -22.71 16.07
CA THR A 41 30.27 -22.54 16.05
C THR A 41 30.55 -21.11 15.59
N ASP A 42 31.48 -20.51 16.32
CA ASP A 42 32.36 -19.37 16.02
C ASP A 42 31.80 -17.95 15.93
N VAL A 43 32.10 -17.26 17.03
CA VAL A 43 32.42 -15.84 17.15
C VAL A 43 33.46 -15.45 16.10
N VAL A 44 33.11 -14.49 15.25
CA VAL A 44 34.08 -13.76 14.44
C VAL A 44 33.86 -12.26 14.62
N THR A 45 34.77 -11.68 15.38
CA THR A 45 34.92 -10.24 15.62
C THR A 45 35.78 -9.66 14.51
N TYR A 46 35.28 -8.66 13.76
CA TYR A 46 36.13 -7.81 12.92
C TYR A 46 35.79 -6.32 13.09
N SER A 47 36.68 -5.68 13.84
CA SER A 47 37.40 -4.42 13.56
C SER A 47 36.64 -3.19 13.06
N ALA A 48 36.54 -2.22 13.98
CA ALA A 48 36.48 -0.80 13.65
C ALA A 48 37.85 -0.30 13.17
N VAL A 49 37.90 0.40 12.03
CA VAL A 49 39.02 1.25 11.63
C VAL A 49 38.48 2.63 11.27
N SER A 50 38.70 3.57 12.19
CA SER A 50 38.63 5.01 11.94
C SER A 50 39.73 5.41 10.95
N SER A 51 39.37 6.20 9.93
CA SER A 51 40.36 6.99 9.20
C SER A 51 39.89 8.44 9.14
N THR A 52 40.63 9.27 9.87
CA THR A 52 40.60 10.72 9.84
C THR A 52 41.57 11.20 8.75
N THR A 53 41.10 11.96 7.77
CA THR A 53 41.97 12.75 6.90
C THR A 53 41.83 14.23 7.24
N LYS A 54 42.92 14.79 7.77
CA LYS A 54 43.13 16.23 7.95
C LYS A 54 43.65 16.83 6.65
N ALA A 55 43.24 18.07 6.41
CA ALA A 55 43.69 18.94 5.33
C ALA A 55 45.19 19.20 5.37
N ASP A 56 45.78 19.40 4.18
CA ASP A 56 46.93 20.29 4.02
C ASP A 56 46.73 21.18 2.80
N THR A 57 47.11 22.44 2.99
CA THR A 57 46.87 23.60 2.14
C THR A 57 48.22 24.06 1.62
N THR A 58 48.38 24.20 0.30
CA THR A 58 49.49 25.00 -0.24
C THR A 58 49.03 25.81 -1.45
N ASP A 59 49.18 27.12 -1.30
CA ASP A 59 49.00 28.16 -2.29
C ASP A 59 49.92 27.97 -3.51
N THR A 60 49.45 28.35 -4.69
CA THR A 60 50.31 28.84 -5.77
C THR A 60 49.59 29.95 -6.53
N VAL A 61 50.27 31.09 -6.60
CA VAL A 61 49.86 32.37 -7.16
C VAL A 61 50.35 32.46 -8.62
N SER A 62 49.55 33.09 -9.49
CA SER A 62 49.94 34.02 -10.56
C SER A 62 49.26 33.78 -11.92
N ALA A 63 48.32 34.69 -12.18
CA ALA A 63 48.00 35.40 -13.42
C ALA A 63 48.63 34.94 -14.75
N THR A 64 47.80 34.92 -15.80
CA THR A 64 48.03 35.68 -17.04
C THR A 64 46.73 35.74 -17.86
N SER A 65 46.36 36.96 -18.24
CA SER A 65 45.27 37.31 -19.17
C SER A 65 45.63 36.94 -20.62
N THR A 66 44.67 36.49 -21.43
CA THR A 66 44.71 36.69 -22.90
C THR A 66 43.29 36.74 -23.47
N SER A 67 43.07 37.76 -24.28
CA SER A 67 41.83 38.14 -24.96
C SER A 67 41.49 37.26 -26.17
N ALA A 68 40.18 37.19 -26.43
CA ALA A 68 39.46 37.25 -27.70
C ALA A 68 39.91 36.38 -28.90
N THR A 69 38.97 35.59 -29.44
CA THR A 69 38.61 35.67 -30.87
C THR A 69 37.19 35.13 -31.11
N GLU A 70 36.35 35.93 -31.76
CA GLU A 70 35.11 35.51 -32.43
C GLU A 70 35.43 34.63 -33.64
N THR A 71 34.57 33.66 -33.98
CA THR A 71 34.27 33.35 -35.39
C THR A 71 32.91 32.65 -35.47
N ALA A 72 32.02 33.25 -36.26
CA ALA A 72 30.75 32.72 -36.72
C ALA A 72 30.93 31.86 -37.98
N SER A 73 29.97 30.97 -38.23
CA SER A 73 29.48 30.43 -39.53
C SER A 73 28.96 29.00 -39.32
N THR A 74 27.64 28.80 -39.28
CA THR A 74 26.79 28.37 -40.42
C THR A 74 27.21 27.02 -41.01
N GLU A 75 26.33 26.02 -40.99
CA GLU A 75 25.48 25.67 -42.14
C GLU A 75 24.71 24.35 -41.91
N SER A 76 23.49 24.34 -42.44
CA SER A 76 22.45 23.32 -42.55
C SER A 76 22.89 21.93 -43.04
N THR A 77 22.14 20.86 -42.70
CA THR A 77 21.37 20.06 -43.69
C THR A 77 20.40 19.03 -43.09
N SER A 78 19.15 19.15 -43.54
CA SER A 78 18.13 18.17 -43.95
C SER A 78 18.15 16.69 -43.52
N ALA A 79 16.98 16.29 -43.00
CA ALA A 79 16.10 15.19 -43.42
C ALA A 79 16.63 13.75 -43.52
N SER A 80 15.97 12.83 -42.80
CA SER A 80 15.42 11.63 -43.45
C SER A 80 14.31 10.99 -42.62
N SER A 81 13.13 10.97 -43.23
CA SER A 81 11.97 10.14 -42.94
C SER A 81 12.26 8.66 -43.20
N THR A 82 11.88 7.75 -42.29
CA THR A 82 11.39 6.43 -42.70
C THR A 82 10.51 5.80 -41.62
N SER A 83 9.20 5.72 -41.91
CA SER A 83 8.30 4.69 -41.40
C SER A 83 8.41 3.48 -42.33
N PRO A 84 8.29 2.25 -41.80
CA PRO A 84 7.28 1.38 -42.39
C PRO A 84 6.46 0.58 -41.37
N THR A 85 5.15 0.64 -41.57
CA THR A 85 4.26 -0.51 -41.89
C THR A 85 4.28 -1.76 -41.00
N ILE A 86 3.19 -1.91 -40.24
CA ILE A 86 2.27 -3.06 -40.12
C ILE A 86 2.83 -4.45 -40.46
N THR A 87 2.80 -5.34 -39.45
CA THR A 87 2.53 -6.77 -39.65
C THR A 87 1.48 -7.21 -38.63
N GLU A 88 0.26 -7.43 -39.11
CA GLU A 88 -0.73 -8.26 -38.45
C GLU A 88 -0.31 -9.73 -38.56
N THR A 89 -0.30 -10.44 -37.45
CA THR A 89 -0.42 -11.89 -37.45
C THR A 89 -1.56 -12.26 -36.52
N ALA A 90 -2.74 -12.44 -37.12
CA ALA A 90 -3.79 -13.24 -36.56
C ALA A 90 -3.32 -14.70 -36.54
N SER A 91 -3.38 -15.34 -35.39
CA SER A 91 -3.42 -16.80 -35.30
C SER A 91 -4.62 -17.16 -34.44
N GLU A 92 -5.69 -17.54 -35.14
CA GLU A 92 -6.82 -18.25 -34.58
C GLU A 92 -6.33 -19.63 -34.13
N THR A 93 -6.51 -19.95 -32.84
CA THR A 93 -6.59 -21.34 -32.41
C THR A 93 -7.86 -21.48 -31.57
N SER A 94 -8.88 -21.95 -32.27
CA SER A 94 -10.10 -22.54 -31.73
C SER A 94 -9.76 -23.77 -30.90
N SER A 95 -10.08 -23.76 -29.61
CA SER A 95 -10.24 -24.97 -28.79
C SER A 95 -11.41 -24.78 -27.83
N THR A 96 -12.47 -25.52 -28.14
CA THR A 96 -13.76 -25.69 -27.47
C THR A 96 -13.62 -26.03 -25.97
N PRO A 97 -14.50 -25.51 -25.09
CA PRO A 97 -14.54 -25.94 -23.70
C PRO A 97 -15.26 -27.29 -23.55
N GLU A 98 -14.59 -28.29 -22.99
CA GLU A 98 -15.24 -29.49 -22.45
C GLU A 98 -15.98 -29.12 -21.16
N ALA A 99 -17.31 -29.14 -21.24
CA ALA A 99 -18.21 -29.08 -20.11
C ALA A 99 -18.13 -30.39 -19.33
N SER A 100 -17.51 -30.37 -18.14
CA SER A 100 -17.62 -31.47 -17.18
C SER A 100 -18.93 -31.30 -16.41
N SER A 101 -20.00 -31.88 -16.97
CA SER A 101 -21.32 -31.98 -16.32
C SER A 101 -21.32 -33.18 -15.38
N THR A 102 -21.24 -32.94 -14.07
CA THR A 102 -21.37 -33.99 -13.06
C THR A 102 -22.86 -34.27 -12.82
N THR A 103 -23.37 -35.30 -13.49
CA THR A 103 -24.74 -35.81 -13.30
C THR A 103 -24.84 -36.50 -11.94
N SER A 104 -25.62 -35.93 -11.02
CA SER A 104 -25.98 -36.58 -9.76
C SER A 104 -26.99 -37.71 -10.02
N THR A 105 -26.57 -38.94 -9.74
CA THR A 105 -27.44 -40.12 -9.78
C THR A 105 -28.47 -40.04 -8.66
N THR A 106 -29.73 -39.79 -9.03
CA THR A 106 -30.89 -39.92 -8.14
C THR A 106 -31.26 -41.40 -8.08
N ILE A 107 -31.15 -42.01 -6.91
CA ILE A 107 -31.64 -43.37 -6.67
C ILE A 107 -33.13 -43.27 -6.35
N THR A 108 -33.96 -43.68 -7.30
CA THR A 108 -35.39 -43.91 -7.12
C THR A 108 -35.57 -45.26 -6.43
N THR A 109 -36.07 -45.25 -5.20
CA THR A 109 -36.54 -46.47 -4.52
C THR A 109 -38.04 -46.33 -4.34
N ASP A 110 -38.79 -47.08 -5.15
CA ASP A 110 -40.24 -47.15 -5.09
C ASP A 110 -40.71 -48.28 -4.16
N VAL A 111 -41.68 -47.93 -3.33
CA VAL A 111 -42.80 -48.71 -2.75
C VAL A 111 -42.50 -49.98 -1.94
N THR A 112 -42.86 -49.93 -0.65
CA THR A 112 -43.89 -50.87 -0.13
C THR A 112 -44.73 -50.20 0.96
N GLU A 113 -46.00 -49.99 0.61
CA GLU A 113 -47.09 -49.52 1.44
C GLU A 113 -47.43 -50.59 2.49
N SER A 114 -47.40 -50.22 3.77
CA SER A 114 -47.96 -51.03 4.87
C SER A 114 -48.85 -50.13 5.71
N ALA A 115 -50.15 -50.28 5.50
CA ALA A 115 -51.18 -49.62 6.29
C ALA A 115 -51.31 -50.30 7.66
N SER A 116 -51.15 -49.54 8.75
CA SER A 116 -51.74 -49.94 10.03
C SER A 116 -51.88 -48.78 11.02
N ALA A 117 -53.08 -48.71 11.58
CA ALA A 117 -53.50 -48.12 12.85
C ALA A 117 -53.44 -46.59 13.03
N THR A 118 -54.61 -45.97 12.82
CA THR A 118 -55.07 -44.72 13.40
C THR A 118 -54.85 -44.69 14.92
N SER A 119 -54.01 -43.78 15.40
CA SER A 119 -53.99 -43.35 16.80
C SER A 119 -53.91 -41.82 16.83
N SER A 120 -55.01 -41.19 17.26
CA SER A 120 -55.15 -39.74 17.38
C SER A 120 -54.37 -39.24 18.60
N THR A 121 -53.13 -38.81 18.38
CA THR A 121 -52.32 -38.04 19.34
C THR A 121 -52.46 -36.56 19.01
N PRO A 122 -52.70 -35.65 19.97
CA PRO A 122 -52.74 -34.21 19.70
C PRO A 122 -51.38 -33.73 19.18
N GLU A 123 -51.41 -33.07 18.02
CA GLU A 123 -50.26 -32.46 17.36
C GLU A 123 -49.74 -31.31 18.22
N VAL A 124 -48.63 -31.56 18.93
CA VAL A 124 -47.88 -30.51 19.63
C VAL A 124 -47.31 -29.58 18.55
N PRO A 125 -47.51 -28.25 18.62
CA PRO A 125 -46.94 -27.35 17.64
C PRO A 125 -45.41 -27.45 17.70
N THR A 126 -44.81 -27.98 16.63
CA THR A 126 -43.36 -27.98 16.44
C THR A 126 -42.91 -26.51 16.43
N PRO A 127 -42.01 -26.07 17.34
CA PRO A 127 -41.49 -24.72 17.28
C PRO A 127 -40.74 -24.55 15.97
N THR A 128 -41.19 -23.61 15.13
CA THR A 128 -40.45 -23.19 13.94
C THR A 128 -39.05 -22.77 14.41
N PRO A 129 -37.96 -23.33 13.86
CA PRO A 129 -36.64 -22.86 14.19
C PRO A 129 -36.56 -21.41 13.70
N THR A 130 -36.52 -20.46 14.64
CA THR A 130 -36.14 -19.10 14.33
C THR A 130 -34.66 -19.17 13.92
N THR A 131 -34.40 -19.33 12.63
CA THR A 131 -33.05 -19.19 12.09
C THR A 131 -32.66 -17.73 12.29
N SER A 132 -32.03 -17.45 13.43
CA SER A 132 -31.42 -16.15 13.68
C SER A 132 -30.37 -15.94 12.59
N GLU A 133 -30.51 -14.87 11.83
CA GLU A 133 -29.49 -14.44 10.88
C GLU A 133 -28.13 -14.40 11.62
N PRO A 134 -27.06 -14.97 11.02
CA PRO A 134 -25.76 -14.97 11.67
C PRO A 134 -25.35 -13.53 12.02
N PRO A 135 -24.71 -13.31 13.18
CA PRO A 135 -24.30 -11.97 13.58
C PRO A 135 -23.39 -11.38 12.52
N CYS A 136 -23.63 -10.12 12.14
CA CYS A 136 -22.72 -9.40 11.26
C CYS A 136 -21.35 -9.33 11.95
N VAL A 137 -20.32 -9.84 11.28
CA VAL A 137 -18.92 -9.74 11.72
C VAL A 137 -18.18 -8.82 10.77
N GLU A 138 -17.52 -7.81 11.31
CA GLU A 138 -16.63 -6.95 10.54
C GLU A 138 -15.48 -7.77 9.97
N THR A 139 -15.17 -7.59 8.69
CA THR A 139 -14.22 -8.47 8.00
C THR A 139 -13.26 -7.64 7.17
N GLN A 140 -11.96 -7.80 7.43
CA GLN A 140 -10.88 -7.28 6.58
C GLN A 140 -10.85 -8.07 5.27
N ILE A 141 -10.82 -7.36 4.14
CA ILE A 141 -10.82 -7.97 2.81
C ILE A 141 -9.41 -7.98 2.18
N LEU A 142 -8.53 -7.08 2.60
CA LEU A 142 -7.17 -7.03 2.07
C LEU A 142 -6.28 -8.13 2.65
N VAL A 143 -5.44 -8.68 1.79
CA VAL A 143 -4.34 -9.59 2.15
C VAL A 143 -3.03 -8.81 2.16
N ASN A 144 -2.13 -9.10 3.10
CA ASN A 144 -0.89 -8.35 3.30
C ASN A 144 -1.09 -6.81 3.36
N PRO A 145 -2.00 -6.30 4.22
CA PRO A 145 -2.35 -4.88 4.27
C PRO A 145 -1.21 -3.93 4.70
N ALA A 146 -0.27 -4.45 5.49
CA ALA A 146 0.91 -3.73 5.99
C ALA A 146 2.19 -4.06 5.20
N PHE A 147 2.09 -4.87 4.14
CA PHE A 147 3.23 -5.27 3.30
C PHE A 147 4.31 -6.11 4.03
N ASP A 148 4.01 -6.61 5.23
CA ASP A 148 4.94 -7.32 6.11
C ASP A 148 4.93 -8.85 5.94
N ASP A 149 3.96 -9.41 5.22
CA ASP A 149 3.83 -10.88 5.08
C ASP A 149 4.94 -11.48 4.18
N ASN A 150 5.60 -10.65 3.37
CA ASN A 150 6.66 -11.00 2.43
C ASN A 150 7.47 -9.75 2.02
N ASP A 151 8.58 -9.95 1.31
CA ASP A 151 9.49 -8.86 0.91
C ASP A 151 9.14 -8.21 -0.45
N ASP A 152 8.09 -8.69 -1.13
CA ASP A 152 7.68 -8.24 -2.47
C ASP A 152 6.26 -7.65 -2.53
N ALA A 153 5.63 -7.48 -1.36
CA ALA A 153 4.27 -7.00 -1.18
C ALA A 153 3.18 -7.86 -1.86
N GLN A 154 3.43 -9.12 -2.23
CA GLN A 154 2.36 -9.97 -2.76
C GLN A 154 1.21 -10.09 -1.74
N PRO A 155 -0.06 -10.06 -2.18
CA PRO A 155 -0.54 -10.16 -3.57
C PRO A 155 -0.77 -8.81 -4.29
N TRP A 156 -0.19 -7.72 -3.78
CA TRP A 156 -0.29 -6.42 -4.45
C TRP A 156 0.46 -6.43 -5.78
N SER A 157 -0.16 -5.89 -6.82
CA SER A 157 0.47 -5.61 -8.10
C SER A 157 1.05 -4.21 -8.08
N LEU A 158 2.38 -4.11 -8.15
CA LEU A 158 3.11 -2.85 -8.11
C LEU A 158 3.34 -2.30 -9.52
N GLY A 159 2.93 -1.05 -9.76
CA GLY A 159 3.17 -0.37 -11.02
C GLY A 159 4.57 0.25 -11.11
N ALA A 160 4.86 0.88 -12.25
CA ALA A 160 6.14 1.54 -12.47
C ALA A 160 6.40 2.63 -11.41
N GLY A 161 7.60 2.59 -10.81
CA GLY A 161 7.99 3.53 -9.77
C GLY A 161 7.49 3.20 -8.37
N VAL A 162 6.85 2.04 -8.17
CA VAL A 162 6.46 1.52 -6.84
C VAL A 162 7.38 0.38 -6.44
N SER A 163 7.85 0.37 -5.19
CA SER A 163 8.68 -0.69 -4.63
C SER A 163 8.45 -0.87 -3.13
N VAL A 164 8.74 -2.06 -2.59
CA VAL A 164 8.82 -2.28 -1.14
C VAL A 164 10.07 -1.59 -0.59
N SER A 165 9.96 -1.00 0.60
CA SER A 165 11.06 -0.36 1.32
C SER A 165 10.98 -0.67 2.80
N GLN A 166 12.13 -0.63 3.46
CA GLN A 166 12.28 -0.78 4.92
C GLN A 166 12.81 0.51 5.57
N ILE A 167 12.93 1.58 4.78
CA ILE A 167 13.46 2.87 5.24
C ILE A 167 12.32 3.68 5.87
N ASN A 168 12.22 3.60 7.20
CA ASN A 168 11.23 4.34 8.01
C ASN A 168 9.76 3.99 7.66
N PRO A 169 9.38 2.68 7.75
CA PRO A 169 7.99 2.25 7.63
C PRO A 169 7.15 2.79 8.81
N ARG A 170 5.83 2.80 8.67
CA ARG A 170 4.94 3.12 9.80
C ARG A 170 4.82 1.90 10.70
N SER A 171 4.51 0.75 10.12
CA SER A 171 4.56 -0.57 10.76
C SER A 171 5.75 -1.33 10.20
N ALA A 172 6.72 -1.66 11.04
CA ALA A 172 7.88 -2.42 10.59
C ALA A 172 7.51 -3.88 10.25
N PRO A 173 8.20 -4.51 9.27
CA PRO A 173 9.37 -3.98 8.55
C PRO A 173 9.11 -3.16 7.27
N ASN A 174 7.98 -3.34 6.59
CA ASN A 174 7.85 -2.97 5.19
C ASN A 174 6.78 -1.90 4.97
N PHE A 175 6.89 -1.20 3.84
CA PHE A 175 5.85 -0.32 3.30
C PHE A 175 6.14 -0.04 1.81
N LEU A 176 5.24 0.66 1.14
CA LEU A 176 5.43 1.00 -0.29
C LEU A 176 6.04 2.39 -0.49
N TYR A 177 7.13 2.42 -1.25
CA TYR A 177 7.79 3.61 -1.80
C TYR A 177 7.25 3.92 -3.19
N ASN A 178 6.72 5.12 -3.37
CA ASN A 178 6.25 5.64 -4.65
C ASN A 178 7.18 6.75 -5.13
N THR A 179 7.99 6.47 -6.16
CA THR A 179 9.00 7.38 -6.68
C THR A 179 8.49 8.13 -7.92
N LEU A 180 8.21 9.41 -7.74
CA LEU A 180 7.75 10.34 -8.76
C LEU A 180 8.89 11.27 -9.21
N ASN A 181 8.91 11.63 -10.49
CA ASN A 181 9.88 12.57 -11.06
C ASN A 181 9.25 13.34 -12.23
N GLN A 182 10.00 14.23 -12.89
CA GLN A 182 9.47 15.05 -14.00
C GLN A 182 8.94 14.23 -15.19
N GLY A 183 9.44 13.01 -15.41
CA GLY A 183 8.93 12.09 -16.42
C GLY A 183 7.81 11.17 -15.94
N ARG A 184 7.52 11.17 -14.63
CA ARG A 184 6.52 10.31 -13.99
C ARG A 184 5.83 11.05 -12.84
N LEU A 185 4.75 11.74 -13.19
CA LEU A 185 3.92 12.50 -12.25
C LEU A 185 2.86 11.66 -11.54
N ALA A 186 2.73 10.38 -11.91
CA ALA A 186 1.84 9.44 -11.25
C ALA A 186 2.47 8.05 -11.09
N THR A 187 2.14 7.38 -9.99
CA THR A 187 2.39 5.94 -9.78
C THR A 187 1.09 5.27 -9.33
N ALA A 188 1.00 3.96 -9.48
CA ALA A 188 -0.15 3.20 -9.00
C ALA A 188 0.25 1.80 -8.55
N PHE A 189 -0.51 1.25 -7.61
CA PHE A 189 -0.46 -0.14 -7.20
C PHE A 189 -1.88 -0.60 -6.86
N GLN A 190 -2.11 -1.92 -6.88
CA GLN A 190 -3.46 -2.44 -6.73
C GLN A 190 -3.51 -3.85 -6.13
N GLN A 191 -4.64 -4.19 -5.52
CA GLN A 191 -4.98 -5.55 -5.13
C GLN A 191 -6.35 -5.93 -5.69
N ARG A 192 -6.47 -7.13 -6.25
CA ARG A 192 -7.77 -7.66 -6.67
C ARG A 192 -8.62 -7.98 -5.45
N LEU A 193 -9.88 -7.60 -5.50
CA LEU A 193 -10.89 -7.82 -4.48
C LEU A 193 -11.95 -8.81 -4.98
N PRO A 194 -12.58 -9.59 -4.08
CA PRO A 194 -13.77 -10.36 -4.43
C PRO A 194 -14.95 -9.43 -4.76
N ALA A 195 -16.09 -10.01 -5.18
CA ALA A 195 -17.35 -9.31 -5.22
C ALA A 195 -17.69 -8.77 -3.81
N LEU A 196 -17.95 -7.47 -3.72
CA LEU A 196 -18.10 -6.76 -2.44
C LEU A 196 -19.56 -6.74 -1.93
N GLY A 197 -20.53 -7.10 -2.76
CA GLY A 197 -21.94 -7.05 -2.39
C GLY A 197 -22.41 -5.64 -2.01
N SER A 198 -23.57 -5.57 -1.36
CA SER A 198 -24.24 -4.31 -0.98
C SER A 198 -23.79 -3.75 0.38
N PHE A 199 -22.67 -4.22 0.93
CA PHE A 199 -22.20 -3.79 2.23
C PHE A 199 -21.52 -2.42 2.19
N THR A 200 -21.51 -1.75 3.35
CA THR A 200 -20.66 -0.59 3.59
C THR A 200 -19.28 -1.05 4.05
N TYR A 201 -18.25 -0.45 3.47
CA TYR A 201 -16.85 -0.70 3.77
C TYR A 201 -16.19 0.56 4.29
N GLU A 202 -15.23 0.41 5.18
CA GLU A 202 -14.31 1.48 5.58
C GLU A 202 -12.92 1.19 5.01
N LEU A 203 -12.39 2.12 4.21
CA LEU A 203 -11.01 2.12 3.76
C LEU A 203 -10.20 3.04 4.68
N ASN A 204 -9.18 2.50 5.34
CA ASN A 204 -8.18 3.26 6.09
C ASN A 204 -6.78 3.01 5.52
N TYR A 205 -5.92 4.01 5.54
CA TYR A 205 -4.51 3.89 5.15
C TYR A 205 -3.69 5.07 5.66
N PHE A 206 -2.36 4.97 5.61
CA PHE A 206 -1.46 6.05 5.98
C PHE A 206 -0.58 6.48 4.81
N VAL A 207 -0.35 7.79 4.70
CA VAL A 207 0.51 8.39 3.67
C VAL A 207 1.56 9.30 4.29
N ASN A 208 2.76 9.37 3.71
CA ASN A 208 3.85 10.23 4.17
C ASN A 208 4.66 10.79 2.99
N LEU A 209 5.12 12.03 3.11
CA LEU A 209 6.19 12.56 2.29
C LEU A 209 7.54 12.08 2.87
N GLN A 210 8.18 11.13 2.18
CA GLN A 210 9.45 10.56 2.64
C GLN A 210 10.64 11.43 2.26
N THR A 211 10.67 11.92 1.02
CA THR A 211 11.68 12.89 0.58
C THR A 211 11.19 13.71 -0.60
N ALA A 212 11.76 14.90 -0.76
CA ALA A 212 11.62 15.74 -1.93
C ALA A 212 12.99 16.33 -2.27
N VAL A 213 13.47 16.09 -3.50
CA VAL A 213 14.74 16.61 -4.00
C VAL A 213 14.44 17.73 -5.00
N ASN A 214 14.98 18.92 -4.73
CA ASN A 214 14.73 20.14 -5.51
C ASN A 214 13.22 20.40 -5.72
N GLY A 215 12.39 20.01 -4.74
CA GLY A 215 10.95 20.23 -4.76
C GLY A 215 10.60 21.52 -4.04
N ARG A 216 10.12 22.52 -4.78
CA ARG A 216 9.47 23.72 -4.21
C ARG A 216 8.14 23.93 -4.91
N GLY A 217 7.09 24.14 -4.14
CA GLY A 217 5.74 24.32 -4.68
C GLY A 217 5.21 23.09 -5.42
N PHE A 218 5.53 21.89 -4.92
CA PHE A 218 4.85 20.66 -5.37
C PHE A 218 3.67 20.34 -4.47
N SER A 219 2.74 19.56 -5.00
CA SER A 219 1.57 19.05 -4.29
C SER A 219 1.36 17.60 -4.69
N CYS A 220 1.24 16.71 -3.72
CA CYS A 220 1.02 15.29 -3.95
C CYS A 220 -0.19 14.76 -3.16
N ARG A 221 -0.90 13.79 -3.72
CA ARG A 221 -2.03 13.11 -3.08
C ARG A 221 -2.08 11.64 -3.47
N ALA A 222 -2.54 10.81 -2.53
CA ALA A 222 -3.00 9.46 -2.82
C ALA A 222 -4.50 9.49 -3.13
N THR A 223 -4.93 8.83 -4.20
CA THR A 223 -6.34 8.73 -4.58
C THR A 223 -6.68 7.26 -4.78
N PRO A 224 -7.45 6.64 -3.86
CA PRO A 224 -7.93 5.28 -4.03
C PRO A 224 -9.12 5.22 -4.99
N SER A 225 -9.31 4.06 -5.64
CA SER A 225 -10.51 3.74 -6.40
C SER A 225 -10.86 2.25 -6.24
N ILE A 226 -12.15 1.93 -6.38
CA ILE A 226 -12.69 0.57 -6.35
C ILE A 226 -13.33 0.30 -7.71
N GLY A 227 -12.61 -0.38 -8.61
CA GLY A 227 -12.94 -0.35 -10.03
C GLY A 227 -12.94 1.10 -10.54
N ASP A 228 -14.06 1.52 -11.14
CA ASP A 228 -14.25 2.88 -11.66
C ASP A 228 -14.72 3.89 -10.60
N GLN A 229 -15.06 3.43 -9.39
CA GLN A 229 -15.49 4.30 -8.31
C GLN A 229 -14.29 4.99 -7.66
N VAL A 230 -14.06 6.26 -8.01
CA VAL A 230 -13.03 7.10 -7.38
C VAL A 230 -13.46 7.49 -5.98
N LEU A 231 -12.55 7.28 -5.01
CA LEU A 231 -12.74 7.62 -3.60
C LEU A 231 -12.09 8.98 -3.28
N ALA A 232 -12.37 9.53 -2.09
CA ALA A 232 -11.80 10.80 -1.69
C ALA A 232 -10.27 10.69 -1.56
N PRO A 233 -9.53 11.69 -2.05
CA PRO A 233 -8.07 11.68 -1.95
C PRO A 233 -7.60 11.92 -0.52
N SER A 234 -6.38 11.51 -0.23
CA SER A 234 -5.69 11.80 1.02
C SER A 234 -5.48 13.31 1.24
N VAL A 235 -4.97 13.64 2.42
CA VAL A 235 -4.36 14.95 2.68
C VAL A 235 -3.32 15.28 1.61
N THR A 236 -3.21 16.57 1.28
CA THR A 236 -2.19 17.09 0.36
C THR A 236 -0.84 17.11 1.06
N LEU A 237 0.16 16.51 0.42
CA LEU A 237 1.55 16.53 0.85
C LEU A 237 2.29 17.57 0.01
N THR A 238 2.91 18.54 0.67
CA THR A 238 3.64 19.65 0.05
C THR A 238 5.04 19.78 0.64
N ASP A 239 5.85 20.67 0.08
CA ASP A 239 7.16 21.07 0.65
C ASP A 239 7.04 21.68 2.06
N ASN A 240 5.88 22.22 2.41
CA ASN A 240 5.56 22.76 3.73
C ASN A 240 4.86 21.75 4.66
N GLY A 241 4.79 20.48 4.25
CA GLY A 241 4.16 19.40 4.98
C GLY A 241 2.73 19.07 4.50
N PRO A 242 1.98 18.30 5.29
CA PRO A 242 2.35 17.81 6.62
C PRO A 242 3.45 16.73 6.59
N TYR A 243 4.35 16.73 7.58
CA TYR A 243 5.44 15.73 7.70
C TYR A 243 5.02 14.50 8.51
N GLY A 244 5.59 13.34 8.23
CA GLY A 244 5.26 12.08 8.90
C GLY A 244 3.96 11.47 8.38
N PHE A 245 3.67 10.25 8.84
CA PHE A 245 2.48 9.52 8.39
C PHE A 245 1.18 10.21 8.80
N ARG A 246 0.25 10.28 7.86
CA ARG A 246 -1.09 10.85 8.00
C ARG A 246 -2.12 9.82 7.63
N SER A 247 -3.09 9.61 8.52
CA SER A 247 -4.21 8.72 8.26
C SER A 247 -5.16 9.35 7.26
N SER A 248 -5.66 8.52 6.35
CA SER A 248 -6.83 8.80 5.53
C SER A 248 -7.84 7.68 5.77
N SER A 249 -9.11 8.06 5.90
CA SER A 249 -10.19 7.14 6.21
C SER A 249 -11.47 7.58 5.51
N GLN A 250 -12.25 6.62 5.02
CA GLN A 250 -13.59 6.88 4.51
C GLN A 250 -14.45 5.62 4.45
N ALA A 251 -15.74 5.79 4.68
CA ALA A 251 -16.75 4.77 4.41
C ALA A 251 -17.33 4.90 2.99
N PHE A 252 -17.65 3.77 2.34
CA PHE A 252 -18.30 3.74 1.04
C PHE A 252 -19.07 2.44 0.83
N THR A 253 -20.04 2.45 -0.09
CA THR A 253 -20.66 1.25 -0.66
C THR A 253 -20.15 1.09 -2.09
N ALA A 254 -19.81 -0.13 -2.49
CA ALA A 254 -19.29 -0.41 -3.82
C ALA A 254 -20.36 -0.16 -4.89
N GLN A 255 -20.00 0.53 -5.98
CA GLN A 255 -20.86 0.70 -7.16
C GLN A 255 -21.03 -0.61 -7.94
N ILE A 256 -19.96 -1.41 -8.02
CA ILE A 256 -19.97 -2.75 -8.61
C ILE A 256 -19.97 -3.75 -7.46
N GLN A 257 -21.10 -4.42 -7.25
CA GLN A 257 -21.34 -5.26 -6.09
C GLN A 257 -21.14 -6.76 -6.39
N ASP A 258 -21.57 -7.19 -7.58
CA ASP A 258 -21.69 -8.61 -7.92
C ASP A 258 -20.52 -9.15 -8.74
N SER A 259 -19.42 -8.39 -8.86
CA SER A 259 -18.25 -8.79 -9.65
C SER A 259 -16.95 -8.40 -8.97
N PRO A 260 -15.88 -9.19 -9.13
CA PRO A 260 -14.56 -8.83 -8.66
C PRO A 260 -14.11 -7.48 -9.24
N VAL A 261 -13.46 -6.68 -8.41
CA VAL A 261 -12.90 -5.36 -8.76
C VAL A 261 -11.49 -5.25 -8.21
N ALA A 262 -10.79 -4.15 -8.48
CA ALA A 262 -9.51 -3.87 -7.84
C ALA A 262 -9.64 -2.65 -6.93
N LEU A 263 -9.00 -2.70 -5.76
CA LEU A 263 -8.57 -1.50 -5.07
C LEU A 263 -7.31 -1.02 -5.76
N THR A 264 -7.37 0.14 -6.40
CA THR A 264 -6.21 0.82 -6.98
C THR A 264 -5.91 2.06 -6.18
N VAL A 265 -4.64 2.29 -5.86
CA VAL A 265 -4.20 3.52 -5.21
C VAL A 265 -3.25 4.24 -6.15
N ALA A 266 -3.67 5.40 -6.64
CA ALA A 266 -2.84 6.25 -7.47
C ALA A 266 -2.20 7.35 -6.63
N ILE A 267 -0.89 7.49 -6.69
CA ILE A 267 -0.18 8.65 -6.15
C ILE A 267 0.05 9.60 -7.31
N THR A 268 -0.38 10.85 -7.17
CA THR A 268 -0.18 11.89 -8.17
C THR A 268 0.54 13.07 -7.54
N CYS A 269 1.46 13.68 -8.29
CA CYS A 269 2.16 14.88 -7.90
C CYS A 269 2.13 15.90 -9.04
N GLU A 270 1.97 17.17 -8.67
CA GLU A 270 2.03 18.32 -9.56
C GLU A 270 3.02 19.36 -9.03
N GLY A 271 3.35 20.35 -9.86
CA GLY A 271 4.30 21.41 -9.52
C GLY A 271 5.74 21.07 -9.86
N SER A 272 6.69 21.73 -9.19
CA SER A 272 8.12 21.66 -9.53
C SER A 272 8.90 20.81 -8.54
N PHE A 273 9.46 19.71 -9.03
CA PHE A 273 10.36 18.83 -8.30
C PHE A 273 11.26 18.03 -9.25
N ASN A 274 12.40 17.55 -8.78
CA ASN A 274 13.19 16.55 -9.52
C ASN A 274 12.71 15.15 -9.18
N VAL A 275 12.63 14.86 -7.87
CA VAL A 275 12.17 13.58 -7.34
C VAL A 275 11.35 13.85 -6.07
N VAL A 276 10.20 13.19 -5.97
CA VAL A 276 9.42 13.10 -4.73
C VAL A 276 9.18 11.62 -4.44
N ILE A 277 9.34 11.22 -3.18
CA ILE A 277 9.00 9.88 -2.72
C ILE A 277 7.87 9.97 -1.72
N ILE A 278 6.76 9.29 -2.03
CA ILE A 278 5.61 9.15 -1.14
C ILE A 278 5.59 7.74 -0.57
N GLY A 279 5.56 7.65 0.75
CA GLY A 279 5.36 6.41 1.49
C GLY A 279 3.88 6.16 1.72
N VAL A 280 3.43 4.93 1.54
CA VAL A 280 2.09 4.49 1.96
C VAL A 280 2.16 3.18 2.70
N ASP A 281 1.34 3.03 3.73
CA ASP A 281 1.43 1.92 4.67
C ASP A 281 0.09 1.64 5.38
N ASP A 282 0.01 0.48 6.04
CA ASP A 282 -1.06 0.10 6.99
C ASP A 282 -2.48 0.25 6.41
N PHE A 283 -2.78 -0.44 5.31
CA PHE A 283 -4.11 -0.41 4.72
C PHE A 283 -5.12 -1.23 5.53
N SER A 284 -6.38 -0.83 5.53
CA SER A 284 -7.49 -1.72 5.84
C SER A 284 -8.68 -1.43 4.96
N LEU A 285 -9.37 -2.49 4.55
CA LEU A 285 -10.66 -2.43 3.88
C LEU A 285 -11.60 -3.36 4.63
N THR A 286 -12.32 -2.80 5.59
CA THR A 286 -13.12 -3.56 6.53
C THR A 286 -14.60 -3.43 6.18
N ARG A 287 -15.29 -4.54 6.00
CA ARG A 287 -16.76 -4.55 5.95
C ARG A 287 -17.30 -4.11 7.30
N LEU A 288 -18.13 -3.07 7.34
CA LEU A 288 -18.74 -2.57 8.57
C LEU A 288 -20.03 -3.33 8.91
N CYS A 289 -20.32 -3.42 10.21
CA CYS A 289 -21.55 -4.01 10.71
C CYS A 289 -22.46 -2.94 11.29
N GLY A 290 -23.49 -2.55 10.54
CA GLY A 290 -24.47 -1.59 11.01
C GLY A 290 -25.19 -0.85 9.90
N ALA A 291 -26.47 -1.22 9.75
CA ALA A 291 -27.63 -0.53 9.17
C ALA A 291 -27.44 0.36 7.92
N THR A 292 -28.09 -0.09 6.84
CA THR A 292 -28.80 0.82 5.95
C THR A 292 -29.90 1.57 6.71
#